data_AF-A0A3N0IU24-F1
#
_entry.id   AF-A0A3N0IU24-F1
#
_cell.length_a   1.000
_cell.length_b   1.000
_cell.length_c   1.000
_cell.angle_alpha   90.00
_cell.angle_beta   90.00
_cell.angle_gamma   90.00
#
_symmetry.space_group_name_H-M   'P 1'
#
loop_
_entity.id
_entity.type
_entity.pdbx_description
1 polymer ?
#
loop_
_entity_poly.entity_id
_entity_poly.type
_entity_poly.pdbx_seq_one_letter_code
_entity_poly.pdbx_strand_id
1 'polypeptide(L)'
;HEEARRAGRGLYAGAVAALSAGDEELTRTRFEALYADAVERAARYFDAVAAAFPEIETLPPAFEWNAKAGRVYAHAEVARDLVASIATGALAPGSFLPSIDELSARYAVSPITVRRALGMLRDLGVAETINGRGTRVASSTLRFEGGAGGENAFRAGIEVFLDALELLVEVLPLAARQAFGALAAAPEAGDAAGRAGGDGEDWSLPGDLMRALAAAQPLQPFRVILEELEELLHWGYVFLLARPGSDARRQLMACARRAAHALADGDERAYADALAAYYRTMLVEIRGYLAQTGISA
;
A
#
# COMPACT_ATOMS: atom_id res chain seq x y z
N HIS A 1 13.50 -25.87 -32.07
CA HIS A 1 12.27 -25.78 -31.23
C HIS A 1 11.84 -27.16 -30.70
N GLU A 2 11.88 -28.22 -31.50
CA GLU A 2 11.40 -29.55 -31.12
C GLU A 2 12.37 -30.30 -30.17
N GLU A 3 13.68 -30.18 -30.39
CA GLU A 3 14.72 -30.73 -29.51
C GLU A 3 14.71 -30.10 -28.12
N ALA A 4 14.52 -28.78 -28.01
CA ALA A 4 14.39 -28.07 -26.74
C ALA A 4 13.15 -28.51 -25.94
N ARG A 5 12.01 -28.77 -26.62
CA ARG A 5 10.81 -29.36 -25.99
C ARG A 5 11.01 -30.80 -25.55
N ARG A 6 11.92 -31.54 -26.18
CA ARG A 6 12.26 -32.92 -25.80
C ARG A 6 13.17 -32.93 -24.56
N ALA A 7 14.16 -32.04 -24.52
CA ALA A 7 15.06 -31.86 -23.38
C ALA A 7 14.31 -31.43 -22.10
N GLY A 8 13.45 -30.41 -22.18
CA GLY A 8 12.66 -29.93 -21.02
C GLY A 8 11.68 -30.98 -20.47
N ARG A 9 11.09 -31.81 -21.34
CA ARG A 9 10.25 -32.94 -20.91
C ARG A 9 11.05 -34.04 -20.19
N GLY A 10 12.29 -34.27 -20.59
CA GLY A 10 13.21 -35.19 -19.92
C GLY A 10 13.57 -34.72 -18.50
N LEU A 11 13.84 -33.44 -18.33
CA LEU A 11 14.17 -32.85 -17.01
C LEU A 11 12.98 -32.90 -16.05
N TYR A 12 11.77 -32.58 -16.52
CA TYR A 12 10.55 -32.67 -15.71
C TYR A 12 10.25 -34.11 -15.28
N ALA A 13 10.29 -35.07 -16.23
CA ALA A 13 10.08 -36.48 -15.92
C ALA A 13 11.13 -37.01 -14.93
N GLY A 14 12.38 -36.56 -15.07
CA GLY A 14 13.45 -36.84 -14.12
C GLY A 14 13.15 -36.32 -12.72
N ALA A 15 12.76 -35.05 -12.57
CA ALA A 15 12.46 -34.45 -11.28
C ALA A 15 11.31 -35.18 -10.56
N VAL A 16 10.23 -35.50 -11.28
CA VAL A 16 9.08 -36.25 -10.74
C VAL A 16 9.48 -37.66 -10.32
N ALA A 17 10.34 -38.34 -11.09
CA ALA A 17 10.82 -39.68 -10.74
C ALA A 17 11.69 -39.69 -9.48
N ALA A 18 12.56 -38.67 -9.30
CA ALA A 18 13.38 -38.54 -8.09
C ALA A 18 12.52 -38.24 -6.85
N LEU A 19 11.53 -37.36 -7.00
CA LEU A 19 10.54 -37.07 -5.96
C LEU A 19 9.76 -38.33 -5.56
N SER A 20 9.33 -39.12 -6.54
CA SER A 20 8.59 -40.38 -6.29
C SER A 20 9.45 -41.46 -5.62
N ALA A 21 10.77 -41.38 -5.77
CA ALA A 21 11.72 -42.30 -5.16
C ALA A 21 12.14 -41.89 -3.73
N GLY A 22 11.76 -40.70 -3.26
CA GLY A 22 12.11 -40.21 -1.92
C GLY A 22 13.58 -39.79 -1.74
N ASP A 23 14.31 -39.58 -2.84
CA ASP A 23 15.70 -39.12 -2.80
C ASP A 23 15.74 -37.59 -2.80
N GLU A 24 15.91 -36.99 -1.61
CA GLU A 24 15.88 -35.55 -1.41
C GLU A 24 17.01 -34.81 -2.16
N GLU A 25 18.22 -35.37 -2.18
CA GLU A 25 19.38 -34.74 -2.82
C GLU A 25 19.25 -34.76 -4.35
N LEU A 26 18.82 -35.90 -4.89
CA LEU A 26 18.56 -36.02 -6.33
C LEU A 26 17.37 -35.18 -6.76
N THR A 27 16.33 -35.08 -5.92
CA THR A 27 15.17 -34.21 -6.17
C THR A 27 15.59 -32.76 -6.27
N ARG A 28 16.34 -32.24 -5.27
CA ARG A 28 16.86 -30.87 -5.28
C ARG A 28 17.69 -30.60 -6.54
N THR A 29 18.65 -31.48 -6.84
CA THR A 29 19.52 -31.34 -8.03
C THR A 29 18.73 -31.31 -9.34
N ARG A 30 17.71 -32.16 -9.48
CA ARG A 30 16.88 -32.21 -10.70
C ARG A 30 15.94 -31.02 -10.84
N PHE A 31 15.40 -30.50 -9.73
CA PHE A 31 14.63 -29.26 -9.74
C PHE A 31 15.52 -28.05 -10.05
N GLU A 32 16.72 -27.94 -9.48
CA GLU A 32 17.69 -26.90 -9.82
C GLU A 32 18.01 -26.89 -11.32
N ALA A 33 18.28 -28.07 -11.91
CA ALA A 33 18.53 -28.20 -13.35
C ALA A 33 17.30 -27.81 -14.20
N LEU A 34 16.09 -28.20 -13.78
CA LEU A 34 14.84 -27.83 -14.45
C LEU A 34 14.62 -26.30 -14.43
N TYR A 35 14.84 -25.66 -13.29
CA TYR A 35 14.71 -24.21 -13.13
C TYR A 35 15.79 -23.47 -13.94
N ALA A 36 17.05 -23.89 -13.87
CA ALA A 36 18.13 -23.28 -14.64
C ALA A 36 17.84 -23.30 -16.15
N ASP A 37 17.40 -24.45 -16.68
CA ASP A 37 17.03 -24.61 -18.09
C ASP A 37 15.76 -23.81 -18.48
N ALA A 38 14.81 -23.65 -17.57
CA ALA A 38 13.66 -22.76 -17.78
C ALA A 38 14.08 -21.28 -17.85
N VAL A 39 14.96 -20.84 -16.95
CA VAL A 39 15.52 -19.48 -16.94
C VAL A 39 16.31 -19.21 -18.22
N GLU A 40 17.16 -20.15 -18.64
CA GLU A 40 17.97 -19.99 -19.85
C GLU A 40 17.09 -19.90 -21.11
N ARG A 41 16.01 -20.67 -21.18
CA ARG A 41 15.02 -20.55 -22.26
C ARG A 41 14.31 -19.19 -22.26
N ALA A 42 13.91 -18.72 -21.07
CA ALA A 42 13.28 -17.41 -20.96
C ALA A 42 14.23 -16.31 -21.42
N ALA A 43 15.50 -16.35 -20.99
CA ALA A 43 16.54 -15.42 -21.44
C ALA A 43 16.69 -15.43 -22.97
N ARG A 44 16.85 -16.62 -23.58
CA ARG A 44 16.94 -16.76 -25.05
C ARG A 44 15.70 -16.23 -25.79
N TYR A 45 14.52 -16.38 -25.21
CA TYR A 45 13.29 -15.82 -25.77
C TYR A 45 13.30 -14.29 -25.68
N PHE A 46 13.68 -13.72 -24.53
CA PHE A 46 13.80 -12.27 -24.36
C PHE A 46 14.85 -11.68 -25.29
N ASP A 47 16.00 -12.33 -25.49
CA ASP A 47 17.01 -11.93 -26.47
C ASP A 47 16.44 -11.90 -27.90
N ALA A 48 15.67 -12.93 -28.27
CA ALA A 48 15.02 -13.02 -29.58
C ALA A 48 13.94 -11.94 -29.77
N VAL A 49 13.17 -11.62 -28.72
CA VAL A 49 12.19 -10.54 -28.72
C VAL A 49 12.90 -9.19 -28.84
N ALA A 50 13.94 -8.93 -28.06
CA ALA A 50 14.71 -7.70 -28.13
C ALA A 50 15.35 -7.49 -29.51
N ALA A 51 15.87 -8.56 -30.12
CA ALA A 51 16.39 -8.51 -31.48
C ALA A 51 15.31 -8.26 -32.56
N ALA A 52 14.08 -8.71 -32.32
CA ALA A 52 12.95 -8.52 -33.25
C ALA A 52 12.34 -7.12 -33.19
N PHE A 53 12.52 -6.41 -32.08
CA PHE A 53 11.97 -5.06 -31.84
C PHE A 53 13.07 -4.09 -31.37
N PRO A 54 14.09 -3.80 -32.21
CA PRO A 54 15.22 -2.94 -31.83
C PRO A 54 14.83 -1.48 -31.54
N GLU A 55 13.64 -1.07 -31.97
CA GLU A 55 13.05 0.24 -31.66
C GLU A 55 12.52 0.36 -30.22
N ILE A 56 12.32 -0.75 -29.51
CA ILE A 56 11.93 -0.74 -28.10
C ILE A 56 13.18 -0.48 -27.27
N GLU A 57 13.27 0.72 -26.72
CA GLU A 57 14.34 1.09 -25.80
C GLU A 57 14.34 0.16 -24.58
N THR A 58 15.40 -0.65 -24.46
CA THR A 58 15.63 -1.45 -23.24
C THR A 58 16.05 -0.50 -22.14
N LEU A 59 15.09 -0.03 -21.35
CA LEU A 59 15.39 0.72 -20.14
C LEU A 59 16.17 -0.21 -19.18
N PRO A 60 17.22 0.30 -18.50
CA PRO A 60 17.84 -0.45 -17.42
C PRO A 60 16.74 -0.86 -16.43
N PRO A 61 16.82 -2.04 -15.79
CA PRO A 61 15.79 -2.48 -14.87
C PRO A 61 15.63 -1.40 -13.81
N ALA A 62 14.52 -0.69 -13.86
CA ALA A 62 14.16 0.26 -12.84
C ALA A 62 14.03 -0.55 -11.56
N PHE A 63 14.49 -0.02 -10.42
CA PHE A 63 14.21 -0.70 -9.17
C PHE A 63 12.68 -0.85 -9.04
N GLU A 64 12.22 -2.09 -8.95
CA GLU A 64 10.82 -2.43 -8.72
C GLU A 64 10.71 -3.06 -7.33
N TRP A 65 9.76 -2.58 -6.55
CA TRP A 65 9.41 -3.17 -5.28
C TRP A 65 7.90 -3.27 -5.19
N ASN A 66 7.41 -4.47 -4.91
CA ASN A 66 6.01 -4.72 -4.68
C ASN A 66 5.84 -5.14 -3.22
N ALA A 67 5.57 -4.15 -2.36
CA ALA A 67 5.37 -4.37 -0.92
C ALA A 67 4.20 -5.33 -0.64
N LYS A 68 3.24 -5.37 -1.58
CA LYS A 68 1.97 -6.10 -1.54
C LYS A 68 2.07 -7.53 -2.08
N ALA A 69 3.19 -7.91 -2.71
CA ALA A 69 3.32 -9.16 -3.45
C ALA A 69 2.95 -10.38 -2.61
N GLY A 70 1.92 -11.12 -3.05
CA GLY A 70 1.45 -12.34 -2.39
C GLY A 70 0.68 -12.14 -1.08
N ARG A 71 0.44 -10.89 -0.66
CA ARG A 71 -0.16 -10.58 0.66
C ARG A 71 -1.44 -9.73 0.60
N VAL A 72 -1.84 -9.26 -0.58
CA VAL A 72 -3.02 -8.37 -0.72
C VAL A 72 -4.06 -8.95 -1.68
N TYR A 73 -5.34 -8.78 -1.31
CA TYR A 73 -6.49 -9.22 -2.09
C TYR A 73 -7.09 -8.04 -2.85
N ALA A 74 -7.42 -8.20 -4.13
CA ALA A 74 -7.96 -7.11 -4.97
C ALA A 74 -9.20 -6.40 -4.39
N HIS A 75 -10.07 -7.13 -3.65
CA HIS A 75 -11.23 -6.50 -3.01
C HIS A 75 -10.85 -5.67 -1.77
N ALA A 76 -9.73 -5.98 -1.11
CA ALA A 76 -9.21 -5.22 0.01
C ALA A 76 -8.57 -3.90 -0.46
N GLU A 77 -7.94 -3.88 -1.65
CA GLU A 77 -7.43 -2.66 -2.28
C GLU A 77 -8.55 -1.67 -2.59
N VAL A 78 -9.63 -2.15 -3.23
CA VAL A 78 -10.82 -1.32 -3.50
C VAL A 78 -11.41 -0.77 -2.20
N ALA A 79 -11.51 -1.59 -1.15
CA ALA A 79 -12.03 -1.15 0.14
C ALA A 79 -11.13 -0.07 0.77
N ARG A 80 -9.81 -0.28 0.79
CA ARG A 80 -8.82 0.67 1.31
C ARG A 80 -8.93 2.03 0.63
N ASP A 81 -9.03 2.07 -0.69
CA ASP A 81 -9.13 3.32 -1.46
C ASP A 81 -10.42 4.08 -1.15
N LEU A 82 -11.54 3.37 -1.00
CA LEU A 82 -12.83 3.95 -0.62
C LEU A 82 -12.79 4.50 0.81
N VAL A 83 -12.14 3.81 1.75
CA VAL A 83 -11.92 4.34 3.11
C VAL A 83 -11.13 5.64 3.07
N ALA A 84 -10.03 5.68 2.34
CA ALA A 84 -9.20 6.89 2.25
C ALA A 84 -9.99 8.07 1.65
N SER A 85 -10.81 7.80 0.64
CA SER A 85 -11.72 8.79 0.04
C SER A 85 -12.76 9.31 1.04
N ILE A 86 -13.27 8.45 1.93
CA ILE A 86 -14.17 8.87 3.02
C ILE A 86 -13.42 9.71 4.06
N ALA A 87 -12.22 9.29 4.45
CA ALA A 87 -11.44 9.96 5.50
C ALA A 87 -10.95 11.35 5.09
N THR A 88 -10.58 11.52 3.82
CA THR A 88 -10.21 12.82 3.23
C THR A 88 -11.42 13.71 2.95
N GLY A 89 -12.64 13.21 3.11
CA GLY A 89 -13.88 13.94 2.84
C GLY A 89 -14.28 14.00 1.37
N ALA A 90 -13.52 13.35 0.46
CA ALA A 90 -13.91 13.22 -0.94
C ALA A 90 -15.24 12.47 -1.10
N LEU A 91 -15.54 11.54 -0.19
CA LEU A 91 -16.83 10.89 -0.02
C LEU A 91 -17.43 11.28 1.34
N ALA A 92 -18.38 12.22 1.32
CA ALA A 92 -18.97 12.75 2.54
C ALA A 92 -19.84 11.70 3.28
N PRO A 93 -19.87 11.70 4.62
CA PRO A 93 -20.83 10.92 5.39
C PRO A 93 -22.28 11.15 4.93
N GLY A 94 -23.04 10.07 4.77
CA GLY A 94 -24.41 10.10 4.25
C GLY A 94 -24.54 10.17 2.72
N SER A 95 -23.44 10.38 1.97
CA SER A 95 -23.44 10.26 0.51
C SER A 95 -23.46 8.80 0.06
N PHE A 96 -23.84 8.56 -1.20
CA PHE A 96 -23.80 7.23 -1.79
C PHE A 96 -22.42 6.96 -2.43
N LEU A 97 -21.91 5.75 -2.21
CA LEU A 97 -20.75 5.25 -2.95
C LEU A 97 -21.12 5.07 -4.43
N PRO A 98 -20.13 5.14 -5.34
CA PRO A 98 -20.35 4.79 -6.74
C PRO A 98 -20.93 3.38 -6.88
N SER A 99 -21.71 3.17 -7.93
CA SER A 99 -22.35 1.90 -8.23
C SER A 99 -21.32 0.78 -8.48
N ILE A 100 -21.78 -0.47 -8.39
CA ILE A 100 -20.92 -1.64 -8.63
C ILE A 100 -20.28 -1.56 -10.01
N ASP A 101 -21.02 -1.12 -11.03
CA ASP A 101 -20.53 -1.04 -12.40
C ASP A 101 -19.49 0.07 -12.58
N GLU A 102 -19.71 1.24 -11.95
CA GLU A 102 -18.72 2.34 -11.93
C GLU A 102 -17.43 1.93 -11.24
N LEU A 103 -17.53 1.25 -10.08
CA LEU A 103 -16.36 0.75 -9.35
C LEU A 103 -15.65 -0.36 -10.13
N SER A 104 -16.40 -1.28 -10.76
CA SER A 104 -15.81 -2.33 -11.59
C SER A 104 -15.02 -1.76 -12.76
N ALA A 105 -15.56 -0.73 -13.43
CA ALA A 105 -14.86 -0.04 -14.51
C ALA A 105 -13.64 0.73 -13.99
N ARG A 106 -13.79 1.48 -12.90
CA ARG A 106 -12.71 2.30 -12.31
C ARG A 106 -11.51 1.46 -11.87
N TYR A 107 -11.77 0.32 -11.22
CA TYR A 107 -10.72 -0.52 -10.66
C TYR A 107 -10.33 -1.69 -11.56
N ALA A 108 -10.94 -1.84 -12.74
CA ALA A 108 -10.74 -2.96 -13.65
C ALA A 108 -10.90 -4.33 -12.96
N VAL A 109 -11.89 -4.46 -12.06
CA VAL A 109 -12.17 -5.70 -11.30
C VAL A 109 -13.58 -6.23 -11.55
N SER A 110 -13.78 -7.52 -11.29
CA SER A 110 -15.09 -8.15 -11.42
C SER A 110 -16.13 -7.53 -10.47
N PRO A 111 -17.44 -7.52 -10.84
CA PRO A 111 -18.52 -7.09 -9.94
C PRO A 111 -18.57 -7.89 -8.62
N ILE A 112 -18.09 -9.13 -8.61
CA ILE A 112 -17.99 -9.95 -7.39
C ILE A 112 -16.89 -9.38 -6.47
N THR A 113 -15.76 -8.95 -7.02
CA THR A 113 -14.68 -8.28 -6.28
C THR A 113 -15.18 -6.99 -5.64
N VAL A 114 -15.91 -6.16 -6.40
CA VAL A 114 -16.52 -4.94 -5.85
C VAL A 114 -17.51 -5.25 -4.74
N ARG A 115 -18.40 -6.25 -4.92
CA ARG A 115 -19.33 -6.66 -3.86
C ARG A 115 -18.62 -7.12 -2.59
N ARG A 116 -17.48 -7.81 -2.71
CA ARG A 116 -16.63 -8.17 -1.57
C ARG A 116 -16.03 -6.94 -0.89
N ALA A 117 -15.55 -5.97 -1.67
CA ALA A 117 -15.03 -4.71 -1.14
C ALA A 117 -16.10 -3.93 -0.37
N LEU A 118 -17.29 -3.76 -0.95
CA LEU A 118 -18.43 -3.12 -0.29
C LEU A 118 -18.91 -3.90 0.95
N GLY A 119 -18.84 -5.24 0.90
CA GLY A 119 -19.09 -6.09 2.06
C GLY A 119 -18.10 -5.82 3.18
N MET A 120 -16.81 -5.74 2.87
CA MET A 120 -15.76 -5.38 3.81
C MET A 120 -16.00 -3.99 4.44
N LEU A 121 -16.36 -2.98 3.64
CA LEU A 121 -16.70 -1.65 4.16
C LEU A 121 -17.88 -1.68 5.15
N ARG A 122 -18.88 -2.52 4.90
CA ARG A 122 -20.01 -2.73 5.81
C ARG A 122 -19.58 -3.44 7.08
N ASP A 123 -18.76 -4.48 6.97
CA ASP A 123 -18.26 -5.27 8.10
C ASP A 123 -17.32 -4.41 8.98
N LEU A 124 -16.67 -3.40 8.40
CA LEU A 124 -15.93 -2.34 9.11
C LEU A 124 -16.85 -1.27 9.72
N GLY A 125 -18.09 -1.13 9.24
CA GLY A 125 -19.04 -0.11 9.66
C GLY A 125 -18.81 1.28 9.04
N VAL A 126 -17.99 1.42 7.98
CA VAL A 126 -17.85 2.70 7.25
C VAL A 126 -18.95 2.93 6.21
N ALA A 127 -19.70 1.89 5.87
CA ALA A 127 -20.75 1.96 4.87
C ALA A 127 -21.93 1.07 5.24
N GLU A 128 -23.10 1.39 4.72
CA GLU A 128 -24.32 0.60 4.89
C GLU A 128 -25.01 0.40 3.55
N THR A 129 -25.53 -0.81 3.30
CA THR A 129 -26.28 -1.09 2.08
C THR A 129 -27.76 -0.80 2.30
N ILE A 130 -28.32 0.09 1.48
CA ILE A 130 -29.75 0.38 1.45
C ILE A 130 -30.35 -0.38 0.27
N ASN A 131 -31.19 -1.37 0.57
CA ASN A 131 -31.85 -2.22 -0.42
C ASN A 131 -32.53 -1.36 -1.50
N GLY A 132 -32.22 -1.63 -2.77
CA GLY A 132 -32.78 -0.93 -3.93
C GLY A 132 -32.25 0.49 -4.15
N ARG A 133 -31.36 1.02 -3.30
CA ARG A 133 -30.80 2.38 -3.43
C ARG A 133 -29.29 2.43 -3.56
N GLY A 134 -28.58 1.39 -3.13
CA GLY A 134 -27.11 1.30 -3.21
C GLY A 134 -26.45 1.34 -1.83
N THR A 135 -25.15 1.63 -1.81
CA THR A 135 -24.36 1.67 -0.57
C THR A 135 -24.10 3.11 -0.16
N ARG A 136 -24.41 3.46 1.09
CA ARG A 136 -24.27 4.80 1.67
C ARG A 136 -23.10 4.83 2.65
N VAL A 137 -22.34 5.94 2.68
CA VAL A 137 -21.29 6.20 3.67
C VAL A 137 -21.94 6.41 5.04
N ALA A 138 -21.49 5.67 6.06
CA ALA A 138 -22.04 5.74 7.41
C ALA A 138 -21.66 7.07 8.09
N SER A 139 -22.54 7.57 8.97
CA SER A 139 -22.32 8.81 9.73
C SER A 139 -21.67 8.62 11.10
N SER A 140 -21.50 7.38 11.56
CA SER A 140 -20.98 7.08 12.90
C SER A 140 -20.04 5.86 12.92
N THR A 141 -19.09 5.96 13.86
CA THR A 141 -17.97 5.10 14.27
C THR A 141 -17.89 3.70 13.69
N LEU A 142 -16.73 3.37 13.11
CA LEU A 142 -16.35 2.00 12.74
C LEU A 142 -16.66 1.00 13.83
N ARG A 143 -17.24 -0.12 13.42
CA ARG A 143 -17.54 -1.28 14.25
C ARG A 143 -17.03 -2.49 13.50
N PHE A 144 -16.15 -3.25 14.13
CA PHE A 144 -15.72 -4.52 13.60
C PHE A 144 -16.81 -5.56 13.86
N GLU A 145 -17.72 -5.74 12.89
CA GLU A 145 -18.68 -6.84 12.88
C GLU A 145 -18.11 -7.94 11.97
N GLY A 146 -17.36 -8.86 12.57
CA GLY A 146 -16.57 -9.88 11.86
C GLY A 146 -17.40 -10.84 11.00
N GLY A 147 -16.99 -11.01 9.74
CA GLY A 147 -17.43 -12.07 8.84
C GLY A 147 -16.24 -12.88 8.31
N ALA A 148 -16.35 -14.21 8.29
CA ALA A 148 -15.25 -15.16 8.07
C ALA A 148 -14.41 -14.98 6.79
N GLY A 149 -14.96 -14.37 5.74
CA GLY A 149 -14.25 -14.13 4.48
C GLY A 149 -13.51 -12.79 4.40
N GLY A 150 -14.03 -11.76 5.08
CA GLY A 150 -13.42 -10.42 5.14
C GLY A 150 -12.32 -10.34 6.19
N GLU A 151 -12.43 -11.12 7.26
CA GLU A 151 -11.52 -11.12 8.41
C GLU A 151 -10.07 -11.46 8.03
N ASN A 152 -9.84 -12.46 7.17
CA ASN A 152 -8.47 -12.84 6.76
C ASN A 152 -7.81 -11.81 5.83
N ALA A 153 -8.56 -11.25 4.87
CA ALA A 153 -8.04 -10.23 3.97
C ALA A 153 -7.78 -8.91 4.70
N PHE A 154 -8.66 -8.57 5.65
CA PHE A 154 -8.48 -7.43 6.53
C PHE A 154 -7.25 -7.60 7.43
N ARG A 155 -7.11 -8.74 8.11
CA ARG A 155 -5.98 -9.03 8.99
C ARG A 155 -4.65 -9.00 8.25
N ALA A 156 -4.55 -9.66 7.09
CA ALA A 156 -3.36 -9.59 6.24
C ALA A 156 -3.05 -8.14 5.80
N GLY A 157 -4.09 -7.33 5.52
CA GLY A 157 -3.94 -5.91 5.22
C GLY A 157 -3.40 -5.11 6.40
N ILE A 158 -3.86 -5.38 7.63
CA ILE A 158 -3.36 -4.74 8.85
C ILE A 158 -1.90 -5.11 9.12
N GLU A 159 -1.55 -6.40 9.01
CA GLU A 159 -0.18 -6.89 9.22
C GLU A 159 0.80 -6.16 8.29
N VAL A 160 0.49 -6.13 6.98
CA VAL A 160 1.30 -5.41 5.98
C VAL A 160 1.35 -3.90 6.26
N PHE A 161 0.25 -3.31 6.72
CA PHE A 161 0.21 -1.90 7.10
C PHE A 161 1.07 -1.59 8.33
N LEU A 162 1.07 -2.44 9.36
CA LEU A 162 1.91 -2.26 10.54
C LEU A 162 3.39 -2.43 10.21
N ASP A 163 3.74 -3.44 9.40
CA ASP A 163 5.09 -3.63 8.87
C ASP A 163 5.55 -2.38 8.10
N ALA A 164 4.69 -1.81 7.27
CA ALA A 164 4.96 -0.58 6.52
C ALA A 164 5.17 0.63 7.44
N LEU A 165 4.33 0.80 8.47
CA LEU A 165 4.49 1.86 9.47
C LEU A 165 5.81 1.74 10.23
N GLU A 166 6.18 0.54 10.64
CA GLU A 166 7.44 0.26 11.34
C GLU A 166 8.64 0.61 10.47
N LEU A 167 8.64 0.15 9.22
CA LEU A 167 9.69 0.50 8.26
C LEU A 167 9.78 2.02 8.05
N LEU A 168 8.64 2.69 7.90
CA LEU A 168 8.60 4.15 7.72
C LEU A 168 9.19 4.90 8.93
N VAL A 169 8.86 4.49 10.16
CA VAL A 169 9.37 5.14 11.37
C VAL A 169 10.91 5.13 11.40
N GLU A 170 11.52 4.05 10.92
CA GLU A 170 12.98 3.92 10.86
C GLU A 170 13.60 4.70 9.69
N VAL A 171 12.93 4.70 8.54
CA VAL A 171 13.53 5.17 7.29
C VAL A 171 13.26 6.66 7.01
N LEU A 172 12.15 7.20 7.54
CA LEU A 172 11.74 8.59 7.31
C LEU A 172 12.74 9.66 7.76
N PRO A 173 13.42 9.56 8.93
CA PRO A 173 14.41 10.56 9.30
C PRO A 173 15.53 10.68 8.27
N LEU A 174 15.97 9.57 7.68
CA LEU A 174 16.98 9.57 6.63
C LEU A 174 16.43 10.13 5.32
N ALA A 175 15.23 9.67 4.92
CA ALA A 175 14.53 10.15 3.73
C ALA A 175 14.34 11.67 3.73
N ALA A 176 13.84 12.19 4.85
CA ALA A 176 13.56 13.61 5.06
C ALA A 176 14.82 14.44 4.88
N ARG A 177 15.91 14.07 5.55
CA ARG A 177 17.18 14.81 5.50
C ARG A 177 17.83 14.76 4.14
N GLN A 178 17.79 13.61 3.46
CA GLN A 178 18.36 13.45 2.13
C GLN A 178 17.66 14.29 1.07
N ALA A 179 16.32 14.38 1.15
CA ALA A 179 15.51 15.11 0.17
C ALA A 179 15.21 16.56 0.55
N PHE A 180 15.55 17.00 1.77
CA PHE A 180 15.12 18.28 2.32
C PHE A 180 15.48 19.48 1.43
N GLY A 181 16.71 19.51 0.91
CA GLY A 181 17.15 20.62 0.05
C GLY A 181 16.31 20.77 -1.22
N ALA A 182 15.92 19.65 -1.85
CA ALA A 182 15.04 19.66 -3.02
C ALA A 182 13.59 20.00 -2.62
N LEU A 183 13.14 19.46 -1.50
CA LEU A 183 11.78 19.67 -0.99
C LEU A 183 11.53 21.13 -0.57
N ALA A 184 12.46 21.75 0.15
CA ALA A 184 12.36 23.14 0.60
C ALA A 184 12.44 24.16 -0.55
N ALA A 185 13.05 23.78 -1.67
CA ALA A 185 13.08 24.59 -2.89
C ALA A 185 11.81 24.45 -3.75
N ALA A 186 10.97 23.47 -3.46
CA ALA A 186 9.79 23.14 -4.25
C ALA A 186 8.61 24.06 -3.87
N PRO A 187 7.77 24.52 -4.84
CA PRO A 187 6.58 25.34 -4.56
C PRO A 187 5.64 24.74 -3.51
N GLU A 188 5.57 23.42 -3.46
CA GLU A 188 4.72 22.61 -2.57
C GLU A 188 5.04 22.85 -1.08
N ALA A 189 6.26 23.28 -0.74
CA ALA A 189 6.64 23.63 0.63
C ALA A 189 5.83 24.80 1.19
N GLY A 190 5.60 25.84 0.37
CA GLY A 190 4.80 27.01 0.75
C GLY A 190 3.31 26.67 0.86
N ASP A 191 2.80 25.87 -0.07
CA ASP A 191 1.40 25.44 -0.09
C ASP A 191 1.04 24.59 1.14
N ALA A 192 1.94 23.69 1.56
CA ALA A 192 1.75 22.87 2.74
C ALA A 192 1.60 23.72 4.02
N ALA A 193 2.41 24.77 4.18
CA ALA A 193 2.32 25.67 5.33
C ALA A 193 1.05 26.54 5.31
N GLY A 194 0.61 26.99 4.13
CA GLY A 194 -0.66 27.70 3.97
C GLY A 194 -1.85 26.86 4.42
N ARG A 195 -1.85 25.56 4.08
CA ARG A 195 -2.89 24.61 4.49
C ARG A 195 -2.82 24.24 5.97
N ALA A 196 -1.61 24.18 6.54
CA ALA A 196 -1.41 23.94 7.96
C ALA A 196 -1.96 25.07 8.86
N GLY A 197 -2.13 26.28 8.33
CA GLY A 197 -2.66 27.44 9.05
C GLY A 197 -4.19 27.54 9.14
N GLY A 198 -4.93 26.64 8.50
CA GLY A 198 -6.41 26.65 8.55
C GLY A 198 -6.99 26.06 9.85
N ASP A 199 -8.18 26.53 10.23
CA ASP A 199 -8.93 26.00 11.40
C ASP A 199 -9.52 24.59 11.17
N GLY A 200 -9.38 24.03 9.96
CA GLY A 200 -9.91 22.72 9.58
C GLY A 200 -8.93 21.56 9.81
N GLU A 201 -9.48 20.37 10.07
CA GLU A 201 -8.72 19.11 10.02
C GLU A 201 -8.54 18.68 8.55
N ASP A 202 -7.55 19.24 7.87
CA ASP A 202 -7.16 18.80 6.52
C ASP A 202 -6.41 17.46 6.59
N TRP A 203 -7.16 16.36 6.52
CA TRP A 203 -6.62 14.99 6.56
C TRP A 203 -5.82 14.58 5.32
N SER A 204 -5.80 15.40 4.26
CA SER A 204 -4.96 15.13 3.10
C SER A 204 -3.51 15.61 3.28
N LEU A 205 -3.26 16.55 4.23
CA LEU A 205 -1.93 17.13 4.48
C LEU A 205 -0.82 16.10 4.74
N PRO A 206 -0.98 15.07 5.61
CA PRO A 206 0.09 14.09 5.84
C PRO A 206 0.47 13.29 4.58
N GLY A 207 -0.54 12.92 3.77
CA GLY A 207 -0.31 12.23 2.50
C GLY A 207 0.41 13.12 1.49
N ASP A 208 0.04 14.40 1.42
CA ASP A 208 0.70 15.36 0.54
C ASP A 208 2.17 15.62 0.94
N LEU A 209 2.46 15.71 2.26
CA LEU A 209 3.83 15.81 2.76
C LEU A 209 4.66 14.57 2.41
N MET A 210 4.08 13.38 2.51
CA MET A 210 4.74 12.13 2.16
C MET A 210 5.01 12.02 0.65
N ARG A 211 4.03 12.41 -0.17
CA ARG A 211 4.15 12.40 -1.63
C ARG A 211 5.20 13.40 -2.12
N ALA A 212 5.22 14.60 -1.54
CA ALA A 212 6.25 15.60 -1.82
C ALA A 212 7.63 15.08 -1.42
N LEU A 213 7.76 14.43 -0.25
CA LEU A 213 9.01 13.80 0.19
C LEU A 213 9.48 12.71 -0.78
N ALA A 214 8.58 11.85 -1.25
CA ALA A 214 8.89 10.80 -2.22
C ALA A 214 9.36 11.38 -3.56
N ALA A 215 8.64 12.39 -4.07
CA ALA A 215 8.99 13.08 -5.32
C ALA A 215 10.37 13.77 -5.23
N ALA A 216 10.69 14.36 -4.08
CA ALA A 216 11.96 15.02 -3.81
C ALA A 216 13.13 14.04 -3.60
N GLN A 217 12.90 12.72 -3.53
CA GLN A 217 14.00 11.76 -3.37
C GLN A 217 14.94 11.77 -4.57
N PRO A 218 16.27 11.86 -4.33
CA PRO A 218 17.26 11.77 -5.40
C PRO A 218 17.51 10.32 -5.85
N LEU A 219 17.21 9.34 -5.00
CA LEU A 219 17.40 7.92 -5.31
C LEU A 219 16.09 7.30 -5.80
N GLN A 220 16.07 6.84 -7.05
CA GLN A 220 14.91 6.17 -7.65
C GLN A 220 14.40 4.97 -6.83
N PRO A 221 15.26 4.08 -6.30
CA PRO A 221 14.79 3.00 -5.44
C PRO A 221 14.05 3.49 -4.20
N PHE A 222 14.53 4.58 -3.62
CA PHE A 222 13.95 5.10 -2.40
C PHE A 222 12.61 5.77 -2.64
N ARG A 223 12.48 6.47 -3.78
CA ARG A 223 11.19 7.00 -4.25
C ARG A 223 10.14 5.88 -4.35
N VAL A 224 10.46 4.80 -5.07
CA VAL A 224 9.56 3.64 -5.25
C VAL A 224 9.16 3.05 -3.90
N ILE A 225 10.11 2.92 -2.95
CA ILE A 225 9.81 2.43 -1.60
C ILE A 225 8.82 3.36 -0.88
N LEU A 226 9.05 4.67 -0.91
CA LEU A 226 8.20 5.64 -0.22
C LEU A 226 6.81 5.74 -0.84
N GLU A 227 6.69 5.63 -2.17
CA GLU A 227 5.41 5.60 -2.90
C GLU A 227 4.58 4.36 -2.53
N GLU A 228 5.19 3.18 -2.56
CA GLU A 228 4.53 1.93 -2.17
C GLU A 228 4.14 1.91 -0.68
N LEU A 229 4.95 2.52 0.19
CA LEU A 229 4.61 2.66 1.61
C LEU A 229 3.47 3.65 1.84
N GLU A 230 3.43 4.80 1.14
CA GLU A 230 2.32 5.77 1.20
C GLU A 230 0.99 5.12 0.85
N GLU A 231 0.97 4.28 -0.17
CA GLU A 231 -0.18 3.47 -0.51
C GLU A 231 -0.65 2.59 0.65
N LEU A 232 0.26 1.83 1.28
CA LEU A 232 -0.11 0.94 2.39
C LEU A 232 -0.67 1.69 3.60
N LEU A 233 -0.23 2.94 3.81
CA LEU A 233 -0.68 3.79 4.91
C LEU A 233 -2.17 4.17 4.86
N HIS A 234 -2.84 3.96 3.73
CA HIS A 234 -4.26 4.28 3.58
C HIS A 234 -5.16 3.46 4.54
N TRP A 235 -4.68 2.29 5.03
CA TRP A 235 -5.34 1.55 6.11
C TRP A 235 -5.39 2.32 7.43
N GLY A 236 -4.43 3.21 7.69
CA GLY A 236 -4.39 4.05 8.88
C GLY A 236 -5.65 4.91 9.04
N TYR A 237 -6.25 5.32 7.91
CA TYR A 237 -7.50 6.09 7.91
C TYR A 237 -8.68 5.32 8.51
N VAL A 238 -8.74 3.99 8.35
CA VAL A 238 -9.75 3.16 9.04
C VAL A 238 -9.61 3.41 10.54
N PHE A 239 -8.44 3.19 11.11
CA PHE A 239 -8.26 3.31 12.56
C PHE A 239 -8.48 4.73 13.08
N LEU A 240 -8.10 5.73 12.30
CA LEU A 240 -8.34 7.13 12.66
C LEU A 240 -9.83 7.45 12.68
N LEU A 241 -10.60 7.01 11.68
CA LEU A 241 -12.06 7.15 11.65
C LEU A 241 -12.74 6.38 12.80
N ALA A 242 -12.11 5.31 13.31
CA ALA A 242 -12.71 4.43 14.32
C ALA A 242 -12.77 5.06 15.72
N ARG A 243 -11.98 6.11 15.96
CA ARG A 243 -11.91 6.78 17.27
C ARG A 243 -12.40 8.23 17.19
N PRO A 244 -13.72 8.49 17.25
CA PRO A 244 -14.22 9.85 17.37
C PRO A 244 -13.69 10.50 18.65
N GLY A 245 -13.07 11.68 18.54
CA GLY A 245 -12.77 12.57 19.67
C GLY A 245 -11.48 12.33 20.47
N SER A 246 -10.58 11.44 20.03
CA SER A 246 -9.35 11.13 20.79
C SER A 246 -8.27 12.23 20.69
N ASP A 247 -7.50 12.41 21.77
CA ASP A 247 -6.26 13.21 21.78
C ASP A 247 -5.31 12.82 20.63
N ALA A 248 -5.32 11.54 20.23
CA ALA A 248 -4.51 11.01 19.13
C ALA A 248 -4.72 11.75 17.79
N ARG A 249 -5.98 12.04 17.39
CA ARG A 249 -6.25 12.77 16.14
C ARG A 249 -5.64 14.17 16.17
N ARG A 250 -5.81 14.88 17.28
CA ARG A 250 -5.23 16.20 17.49
C ARG A 250 -3.70 16.16 17.49
N GLN A 251 -3.10 15.15 18.13
CA GLN A 251 -1.65 14.95 18.18
C GLN A 251 -1.06 14.66 16.80
N LEU A 252 -1.71 13.79 16.02
CA LEU A 252 -1.31 13.49 14.65
C LEU A 252 -1.36 14.73 13.77
N MET A 253 -2.49 15.44 13.73
CA MET A 253 -2.60 16.67 12.94
C MET A 253 -1.63 17.75 13.43
N ALA A 254 -1.35 17.83 14.73
CA ALA A 254 -0.32 18.73 15.25
C ALA A 254 1.09 18.37 14.76
N CYS A 255 1.42 17.08 14.63
CA CYS A 255 2.70 16.66 14.04
C CYS A 255 2.78 17.02 12.55
N ALA A 256 1.71 16.79 11.78
CA ALA A 256 1.66 17.14 10.36
C ALA A 256 1.81 18.66 10.14
N ARG A 257 1.11 19.49 10.92
CA ARG A 257 1.26 20.95 10.88
C ARG A 257 2.67 21.40 11.25
N ARG A 258 3.27 20.82 12.30
CA ARG A 258 4.67 21.09 12.66
C ARG A 258 5.63 20.76 11.53
N ALA A 259 5.43 19.63 10.85
CA ALA A 259 6.25 19.28 9.70
C ALA A 259 6.09 20.31 8.56
N ALA A 260 4.86 20.69 8.22
CA ALA A 260 4.60 21.70 7.19
C ALA A 260 5.24 23.06 7.53
N HIS A 261 5.13 23.54 8.77
CA HIS A 261 5.78 24.79 9.20
C HIS A 261 7.31 24.67 9.17
N ALA A 262 7.87 23.59 9.70
CA ALA A 262 9.32 23.39 9.67
C ALA A 262 9.88 23.32 8.24
N LEU A 263 9.12 22.73 7.31
CA LEU A 263 9.48 22.72 5.90
C LEU A 263 9.52 24.15 5.31
N ALA A 264 8.50 24.96 5.58
CA ALA A 264 8.46 26.36 5.12
C ALA A 264 9.53 27.25 5.78
N ASP A 265 9.88 26.96 7.04
CA ASP A 265 10.93 27.68 7.77
C ASP A 265 12.35 27.23 7.37
N GLY A 266 12.49 26.18 6.56
CA GLY A 266 13.78 25.62 6.16
C GLY A 266 14.49 24.85 7.28
N ASP A 267 13.77 24.40 8.31
CA ASP A 267 14.32 23.62 9.42
C ASP A 267 14.26 22.11 9.13
N GLU A 268 15.34 21.59 8.53
CA GLU A 268 15.51 20.16 8.18
C GLU A 268 15.21 19.23 9.36
N ARG A 269 15.77 19.58 10.53
CA ARG A 269 15.70 18.70 11.71
C ARG A 269 14.30 18.68 12.27
N ALA A 270 13.67 19.85 12.43
CA ALA A 270 12.32 19.94 12.93
C ALA A 270 11.32 19.27 11.98
N TYR A 271 11.52 19.37 10.66
CA TYR A 271 10.71 18.68 9.66
C TYR A 271 10.82 17.15 9.81
N ALA A 272 12.04 16.62 9.82
CA ALA A 272 12.28 15.18 9.95
C ALA A 272 11.72 14.63 11.27
N ASP A 273 11.94 15.33 12.38
CA ASP A 273 11.45 14.93 13.71
C ASP A 273 9.92 14.97 13.80
N ALA A 274 9.27 15.99 13.20
CA ALA A 274 7.82 16.11 13.19
C ALA A 274 7.14 15.05 12.31
N LEU A 275 7.70 14.76 11.13
CA LEU A 275 7.18 13.73 10.24
C LEU A 275 7.35 12.33 10.84
N ALA A 276 8.52 12.03 11.41
CA ALA A 276 8.73 10.76 12.11
C ALA A 276 7.82 10.61 13.34
N ALA A 277 7.58 11.72 14.08
CA ALA A 277 6.64 11.72 15.20
C ALA A 277 5.20 11.39 14.76
N TYR A 278 4.75 11.89 13.61
CA TYR A 278 3.43 11.57 13.06
C TYR A 278 3.21 10.06 12.92
N TYR A 279 4.10 9.37 12.20
CA TYR A 279 3.95 7.93 11.96
C TYR A 279 4.22 7.08 13.20
N ARG A 280 5.11 7.53 14.10
CA ARG A 280 5.32 6.86 15.40
C ARG A 280 4.08 6.93 16.28
N THR A 281 3.44 8.11 16.36
CA THR A 281 2.17 8.26 17.09
C THR A 281 1.09 7.38 16.47
N MET A 282 0.99 7.33 15.14
CA MET A 282 0.03 6.46 14.45
C MET A 282 0.25 4.99 14.81
N LEU A 283 1.50 4.51 14.76
CA LEU A 283 1.86 3.14 15.09
C LEU A 283 1.48 2.77 16.53
N VAL A 284 1.81 3.62 17.51
CA VAL A 284 1.51 3.40 18.93
C VAL A 284 0.00 3.33 19.16
N GLU A 285 -0.75 4.27 18.60
CA GLU A 285 -2.20 4.36 18.77
C GLU A 285 -2.93 3.18 18.16
N ILE A 286 -2.52 2.74 16.96
CA ILE A 286 -3.16 1.62 16.28
C ILE A 286 -2.83 0.29 16.97
N ARG A 287 -1.57 0.06 17.34
CA ARG A 287 -1.20 -1.13 18.14
C ARG A 287 -1.98 -1.18 19.46
N GLY A 288 -2.10 -0.03 20.15
CA GLY A 288 -2.89 0.07 21.37
C GLY A 288 -4.37 -0.23 21.16
N TYR A 289 -4.95 0.23 20.05
CA TYR A 289 -6.34 -0.06 19.69
C TYR A 289 -6.57 -1.55 19.35
N LEU A 290 -5.70 -2.15 18.54
CA LEU A 290 -5.79 -3.57 18.18
C LEU A 290 -5.71 -4.47 19.42
N ALA A 291 -4.78 -4.17 20.34
CA ALA A 291 -4.66 -4.90 21.61
C ALA A 291 -5.93 -4.81 22.47
N GLN A 292 -6.63 -3.67 22.48
CA GLN A 292 -7.87 -3.49 23.25
C GLN A 292 -9.07 -4.23 22.64
N THR A 293 -9.07 -4.43 21.32
CA THR A 293 -10.18 -5.04 20.58
C THR A 293 -10.03 -6.55 20.37
N GLY A 294 -8.90 -7.13 20.76
CA GLY A 294 -8.61 -8.56 20.60
C GLY A 294 -8.30 -8.97 19.16
N ILE A 295 -8.15 -8.01 18.25
CA ILE A 295 -7.68 -8.24 16.89
C ILE A 295 -6.16 -8.45 16.98
N SER A 296 -5.70 -9.70 16.96
CA SER A 296 -4.27 -9.99 16.84
C SER A 296 -3.83 -9.64 15.42
N ALA A 297 -2.91 -8.69 15.31
CA ALA A 297 -1.93 -8.69 14.22
C ALA A 297 -0.93 -9.84 14.43
#